data_AF-A0A453S0M7-F1
#
_entry.id   AF-A0A453S0M7-F1
#
_cell.length_a   1.000
_cell.length_b   1.000
_cell.length_c   1.000
_cell.angle_alpha   90.00
_cell.angle_beta   90.00
_cell.angle_gamma   90.00
#
_symmetry.space_group_name_H-M   'P 1'
#
loop_
_entity.id
_entity.type
_entity.pdbx_description
1 polymer ?
#
loop_
_entity_poly.entity_id
_entity_poly.type
_entity_poly.pdbx_seq_one_letter_code
_entity_poly.pdbx_strand_id
1 'polypeptide(L)'
;FLLQLIKWINISEENVSDKKYRAALLKSRFADTILKAREKALDQVKDPEKVRREREELERLQREERARLQAEAKAAEEARKRAEAAAAAEAAAEAKRQREREREAARKALQQMEKTVEINEGNLFLKDFEMLGTVTGEQNLNLVGEMSPSHTPEPLGFQLGGNPLEQLGLYMKNDDEEDEEVESADEPTVDVEEGEID
;
A
#
# COMPACT_ATOMS: atom_id res chain seq x y z
N PHE A 1 -31.78 -33.44 -38.04
CA PHE A 1 -32.93 -33.03 -37.20
C PHE A 1 -32.51 -32.33 -35.90
N LEU A 2 -31.82 -32.99 -34.96
CA LEU A 2 -31.43 -32.37 -33.67
C LEU A 2 -30.61 -31.07 -33.79
N LEU A 3 -29.59 -31.04 -34.65
CA LEU A 3 -28.77 -29.82 -34.89
C LEU A 3 -29.61 -28.65 -35.44
N GLN A 4 -30.66 -28.95 -36.20
CA GLN A 4 -31.53 -27.96 -36.81
C GLN A 4 -32.50 -27.36 -35.79
N LEU A 5 -32.95 -28.19 -34.84
CA LEU A 5 -33.78 -27.75 -33.71
C LEU A 5 -32.98 -26.87 -32.75
N ILE A 6 -31.75 -27.26 -32.42
CA ILE A 6 -30.84 -26.45 -31.57
C ILE A 6 -30.55 -25.10 -32.24
N LYS A 7 -30.26 -25.09 -33.54
CA LYS A 7 -30.06 -23.84 -34.30
C LYS A 7 -31.30 -22.95 -34.27
N TRP A 8 -32.49 -23.51 -34.40
CA TRP A 8 -33.75 -22.76 -34.39
C TRP A 8 -34.07 -22.18 -32.99
N ILE A 9 -33.85 -22.96 -31.92
CA ILE A 9 -34.02 -22.51 -30.53
C ILE A 9 -33.07 -21.35 -30.23
N ASN A 10 -31.79 -21.47 -30.59
CA ASN A 10 -30.79 -20.45 -30.30
C ASN A 10 -31.06 -19.15 -31.07
N ILE A 11 -31.44 -19.26 -32.36
CA ILE A 11 -31.89 -18.11 -33.16
C ILE A 11 -33.15 -17.46 -32.55
N SER A 12 -34.10 -18.25 -32.07
CA SER A 12 -35.31 -17.72 -31.42
C SER A 12 -34.97 -16.99 -30.12
N GLU A 13 -34.06 -17.53 -29.31
CA GLU A 13 -33.64 -16.96 -28.04
C GLU A 13 -32.86 -15.65 -28.21
N GLU A 14 -31.94 -15.61 -29.17
CA GLU A 14 -31.19 -14.41 -29.56
C GLU A 14 -32.13 -13.30 -30.05
N ASN A 15 -33.10 -13.63 -30.89
CA ASN A 15 -34.11 -12.68 -31.37
C ASN A 15 -35.01 -12.15 -30.23
N VAL A 16 -35.31 -12.96 -29.22
CA VAL A 16 -36.09 -12.51 -28.04
C VAL A 16 -35.25 -11.59 -27.16
N SER A 17 -33.95 -11.88 -26.98
CA SER A 17 -33.00 -11.01 -26.30
C SER A 17 -32.85 -9.66 -27.01
N ASP A 18 -32.63 -9.67 -28.33
CA ASP A 18 -32.45 -8.47 -29.14
C ASP A 18 -33.69 -7.56 -29.13
N LYS A 19 -34.89 -8.15 -29.22
CA LYS A 19 -36.16 -7.40 -29.09
C LYS A 19 -36.32 -6.76 -27.71
N LYS A 20 -35.96 -7.48 -26.63
CA LYS A 20 -36.00 -6.95 -25.26
C LYS A 20 -34.98 -5.83 -25.08
N TYR A 21 -33.77 -6.00 -25.60
CA TYR A 21 -32.71 -4.99 -25.57
C TYR A 21 -33.13 -3.73 -26.33
N ARG A 22 -33.63 -3.89 -27.55
CA ARG A 22 -34.15 -2.79 -28.37
C ARG A 22 -35.31 -2.07 -27.67
N ALA A 23 -36.22 -2.81 -27.03
CA ALA A 23 -37.30 -2.21 -26.27
C ALA A 23 -36.80 -1.43 -25.05
N ALA A 24 -35.81 -1.94 -24.32
CA ALA A 24 -35.19 -1.24 -23.19
C ALA A 24 -34.48 0.04 -23.64
N LEU A 25 -33.72 -0.04 -24.74
CA LEU A 25 -33.03 1.10 -25.32
C LEU A 25 -34.02 2.18 -25.80
N LEU A 26 -35.09 1.80 -26.49
CA LEU A 26 -36.13 2.72 -26.91
C LEU A 26 -36.84 3.35 -25.71
N LYS A 27 -37.18 2.56 -24.68
CA LYS A 27 -37.78 3.08 -23.45
C LYS A 27 -36.85 4.07 -22.74
N SER A 28 -35.54 3.83 -22.73
CA SER A 28 -34.55 4.74 -22.16
C SER A 28 -34.43 6.02 -22.99
N ARG A 29 -34.25 5.93 -24.31
CA ARG A 29 -34.10 7.11 -25.20
C ARG A 29 -35.32 8.02 -25.21
N PHE A 30 -36.51 7.46 -25.06
CA PHE A 30 -37.77 8.20 -25.08
C PHE A 30 -38.37 8.42 -23.70
N ALA A 31 -37.68 8.07 -22.61
CA ALA A 31 -38.20 8.23 -21.25
C ALA A 31 -38.66 9.68 -21.00
N ASP A 32 -37.80 10.65 -21.33
CA ASP A 32 -38.07 12.08 -21.10
C ASP A 32 -39.19 12.60 -21.99
N THR A 33 -39.23 12.17 -23.26
CA THR A 33 -40.30 12.57 -24.20
C THR A 33 -41.66 12.02 -23.77
N ILE A 34 -41.71 10.76 -23.31
CA ILE A 34 -42.92 10.12 -22.82
C ILE A 34 -43.38 10.78 -21.52
N LEU A 35 -42.47 11.07 -20.58
CA LEU A 35 -42.77 11.79 -19.34
C LEU A 35 -43.33 13.18 -19.64
N LYS A 36 -42.66 13.97 -20.48
CA LYS A 36 -43.10 15.32 -20.86
C LYS A 36 -44.45 15.33 -21.58
N ALA A 37 -44.71 14.35 -22.44
CA ALA A 37 -46.00 14.21 -23.11
C ALA A 37 -47.13 13.81 -22.14
N ARG A 38 -46.85 12.93 -21.17
CA ARG A 38 -47.78 12.55 -20.11
C ARG A 38 -48.08 13.72 -19.17
N GLU A 39 -47.05 14.47 -18.78
CA GLU A 39 -47.20 15.69 -17.98
C GLU A 39 -48.08 16.70 -18.69
N LYS A 40 -47.82 17.01 -19.97
CA LYS A 40 -48.64 17.93 -20.77
C LYS A 40 -50.10 17.45 -20.95
N ALA A 41 -50.31 16.14 -21.04
CA ALA A 41 -51.66 15.57 -21.11
C ALA A 41 -52.39 15.64 -19.76
N LEU A 42 -51.66 15.53 -18.63
CA LEU A 42 -52.19 15.64 -17.28
C LEU A 42 -52.42 17.09 -16.85
N ASP A 43 -51.60 18.04 -17.30
CA ASP A 43 -51.69 19.47 -17.00
C ASP A 43 -53.00 20.10 -17.52
N GLN A 44 -53.66 19.45 -18.50
CA GLN A 44 -55.01 19.84 -18.95
C GLN A 44 -56.14 19.34 -18.03
N VAL A 45 -55.86 18.44 -17.09
CA VAL A 45 -56.88 17.73 -16.27
C VAL A 45 -56.60 17.80 -14.76
N LYS A 46 -55.37 18.14 -14.34
CA LYS A 46 -54.91 18.12 -12.94
C LYS A 46 -54.42 19.51 -12.51
N ASP A 47 -54.65 19.84 -11.25
CA ASP A 47 -54.26 21.10 -10.60
C ASP A 47 -52.73 21.23 -10.52
N PRO A 48 -52.08 22.25 -11.12
CA PRO A 48 -50.62 22.31 -11.32
C PRO A 48 -49.81 22.29 -10.02
N GLU A 49 -50.38 22.80 -8.92
CA GLU A 49 -49.73 22.72 -7.60
C GLU A 49 -49.63 21.30 -7.05
N LYS A 50 -50.56 20.41 -7.41
CA LYS A 50 -50.52 19.01 -6.97
C LYS A 50 -49.44 18.24 -7.70
N VAL A 51 -49.23 18.52 -8.98
CA VAL A 51 -48.16 17.89 -9.79
C VAL A 51 -46.79 18.29 -9.26
N ARG A 52 -46.59 19.56 -8.89
CA ARG A 52 -45.33 20.02 -8.27
C ARG A 52 -45.03 19.33 -6.94
N ARG A 53 -46.04 19.19 -6.08
CA ARG A 53 -45.91 18.47 -4.80
C ARG A 53 -45.59 16.98 -4.99
N GLU A 54 -46.30 16.30 -5.88
CA GLU A 54 -46.05 14.89 -6.20
C GLU A 54 -44.62 14.68 -6.77
N ARG A 55 -44.13 15.61 -7.60
CA ARG A 55 -42.77 15.57 -8.15
C ARG A 55 -41.69 15.73 -7.07
N GLU A 56 -41.90 16.66 -6.14
CA GLU A 56 -40.98 16.91 -5.03
C GLU A 56 -40.92 15.72 -4.07
N GLU A 57 -42.06 15.10 -3.75
CA GLU A 57 -42.11 13.88 -2.95
C GLU A 57 -41.38 12.71 -3.61
N LEU A 58 -41.55 12.53 -4.94
CA LEU A 58 -40.87 11.49 -5.68
C LEU A 58 -39.35 11.69 -5.69
N GLU A 59 -38.89 12.93 -5.85
CA GLU A 59 -37.47 13.27 -5.81
C GLU A 59 -36.88 13.07 -4.41
N ARG A 60 -37.64 13.40 -3.35
CA ARG A 60 -37.23 13.16 -1.97
C ARG A 60 -37.03 11.66 -1.71
N LEU A 61 -38.00 10.84 -2.11
CA LEU A 61 -37.91 9.37 -2.00
C LEU A 61 -36.74 8.81 -2.79
N GLN A 62 -36.48 9.33 -4.00
CA GLN A 62 -35.35 8.90 -4.81
C GLN A 62 -34.00 9.26 -4.15
N ARG A 63 -33.88 10.46 -3.57
CA ARG A 63 -32.67 10.85 -2.83
C ARG A 63 -32.47 9.99 -1.57
N GLU A 64 -33.54 9.71 -0.82
CA GLU A 64 -33.49 8.83 0.35
C GLU A 64 -33.09 7.39 -0.03
N GLU A 65 -33.66 6.82 -1.08
CA GLU A 65 -33.35 5.48 -1.56
C GLU A 65 -31.92 5.38 -2.09
N ARG A 66 -31.47 6.38 -2.85
CA ARG A 66 -30.08 6.49 -3.29
C ARG A 66 -29.11 6.62 -2.12
N ALA A 67 -29.43 7.42 -1.11
CA ALA A 67 -28.60 7.57 0.08
C ALA A 67 -28.52 6.25 0.86
N ARG A 68 -29.62 5.50 0.95
CA ARG A 68 -29.64 4.18 1.58
C ARG A 68 -28.72 3.19 0.85
N LEU A 69 -28.84 3.11 -0.47
CA LEU A 69 -27.99 2.24 -1.29
C LEU A 69 -26.51 2.64 -1.23
N GLN A 70 -26.22 3.94 -1.20
CA GLN A 70 -24.85 4.43 -1.06
C GLN A 70 -24.25 4.12 0.30
N ALA A 71 -25.03 4.26 1.38
CA ALA A 71 -24.59 3.89 2.72
C ALA A 71 -24.31 2.38 2.83
N GLU A 72 -25.15 1.55 2.23
CA GLU A 72 -24.95 0.10 2.17
C GLU A 72 -23.69 -0.27 1.37
N ALA A 73 -23.49 0.35 0.20
CA ALA A 73 -22.29 0.14 -0.61
C ALA A 73 -21.00 0.55 0.13
N LYS A 74 -21.03 1.70 0.82
CA LYS A 74 -19.90 2.17 1.63
C LYS A 74 -19.61 1.21 2.79
N ALA A 75 -20.64 0.72 3.48
CA ALA A 75 -20.47 -0.26 4.55
C ALA A 75 -19.85 -1.58 4.04
N ALA A 76 -20.28 -2.05 2.86
CA ALA A 76 -19.72 -3.25 2.23
C ALA A 76 -18.25 -3.05 1.81
N GLU A 77 -17.90 -1.87 1.27
CA GLU A 77 -16.51 -1.52 0.93
C GLU A 77 -15.63 -1.48 2.18
N GLU A 78 -16.08 -0.83 3.25
CA GLU A 78 -15.32 -0.77 4.49
C GLU A 78 -15.14 -2.16 5.11
N ALA A 79 -16.15 -3.04 5.04
CA ALA A 79 -16.02 -4.42 5.49
C ALA A 79 -14.97 -5.18 4.69
N ARG A 80 -14.94 -5.01 3.36
CA ARG A 80 -13.90 -5.60 2.51
C ARG A 80 -12.51 -5.08 2.88
N LYS A 81 -12.36 -3.76 3.05
CA LYS A 81 -11.08 -3.13 3.42
C LYS A 81 -10.58 -3.64 4.78
N ARG A 82 -11.47 -3.79 5.77
CA ARG A 82 -11.12 -4.37 7.07
C ARG A 82 -10.69 -5.83 6.96
N ALA A 83 -11.38 -6.64 6.16
CA ALA A 83 -11.00 -8.04 5.94
C ALA A 83 -9.64 -8.17 5.25
N GLU A 84 -9.37 -7.33 4.24
CA GLU A 84 -8.07 -7.28 3.56
C GLU A 84 -6.94 -6.87 4.49
N ALA A 85 -7.15 -5.83 5.31
CA ALA A 85 -6.18 -5.40 6.31
C ALA A 85 -5.89 -6.51 7.34
N ALA A 86 -6.92 -7.23 7.80
CA ALA A 86 -6.76 -8.36 8.71
C ALA A 86 -5.95 -9.51 8.07
N ALA A 87 -6.25 -9.85 6.82
CA ALA A 87 -5.51 -10.87 6.08
C ALA A 87 -4.04 -10.48 5.85
N ALA A 88 -3.77 -9.21 5.53
CA ALA A 88 -2.41 -8.70 5.40
C ALA A 88 -1.63 -8.76 6.72
N ALA A 89 -2.27 -8.42 7.85
CA ALA A 89 -1.66 -8.52 9.17
C ALA A 89 -1.35 -9.98 9.56
N GLU A 90 -2.25 -10.92 9.25
CA GLU A 90 -2.04 -12.35 9.45
C GLU A 90 -0.86 -12.86 8.61
N ALA A 91 -0.82 -12.52 7.32
CA ALA A 91 0.27 -12.89 6.42
C ALA A 91 1.62 -12.34 6.90
N ALA A 92 1.66 -11.09 7.39
CA ALA A 92 2.87 -10.51 7.97
C ALA A 92 3.32 -11.26 9.25
N ALA A 93 2.36 -11.65 10.11
CA ALA A 93 2.64 -12.43 11.31
C ALA A 93 3.15 -13.84 10.97
N GLU A 94 2.59 -14.50 9.95
CA GLU A 94 3.05 -15.79 9.49
C GLU A 94 4.45 -15.72 8.86
N ALA A 95 4.72 -14.70 8.04
CA ALA A 95 6.05 -14.45 7.49
C ALA A 95 7.11 -14.25 8.59
N LYS A 96 6.76 -13.53 9.67
CA LYS A 96 7.66 -13.38 10.84
C LYS A 96 7.93 -14.73 11.51
N ARG A 97 6.89 -15.53 11.76
CA ARG A 97 7.02 -16.89 12.32
C ARG A 97 7.90 -17.78 11.45
N GLN A 98 7.78 -17.67 10.13
CA GLN A 98 8.60 -18.44 9.20
C GLN A 98 10.08 -18.06 9.28
N ARG A 99 10.40 -16.76 9.30
CA ARG A 99 11.79 -16.29 9.51
C ARG A 99 12.37 -16.77 10.84
N GLU A 100 11.57 -16.82 11.89
CA GLU A 100 12.01 -17.35 13.20
C GLU A 100 12.33 -18.84 13.13
N ARG A 101 11.49 -19.65 12.47
CA ARG A 101 11.78 -21.08 12.24
C ARG A 101 13.07 -21.30 11.46
N GLU A 102 13.29 -20.51 10.41
CA GLU A 102 14.52 -20.60 9.61
C GLU A 102 15.76 -20.22 10.43
N ARG A 103 15.67 -19.18 11.27
CA ARG A 103 16.73 -18.82 12.22
C ARG A 103 17.02 -19.93 13.22
N GLU A 104 15.99 -20.55 13.79
CA GLU A 104 16.16 -21.68 14.71
C GLU A 104 16.75 -22.92 14.02
N ALA A 105 16.34 -23.20 12.78
CA ALA A 105 16.91 -24.28 11.98
C ALA A 105 18.41 -24.03 11.71
N ALA A 106 18.79 -22.80 11.37
CA ALA A 106 20.19 -22.42 11.19
C ALA A 106 21.01 -22.60 12.47
N ARG A 107 20.47 -22.22 13.64
CA ARG A 107 21.12 -22.47 14.94
C ARG A 107 21.36 -23.97 15.19
N LYS A 108 20.35 -24.81 14.92
CA LYS A 108 20.47 -26.26 15.05
C LYS A 108 21.53 -26.81 14.10
N ALA A 109 21.60 -26.32 12.86
CA ALA A 109 22.61 -26.74 11.89
C ALA A 109 24.04 -26.43 12.37
N LEU A 110 24.29 -25.22 12.89
CA LEU A 110 25.59 -24.84 13.47
C LEU A 110 25.96 -25.73 14.65
N GLN A 111 25.01 -26.03 15.54
CA GLN A 111 25.25 -26.92 16.68
C GLN A 111 25.61 -28.35 16.23
N GLN A 112 24.99 -28.85 15.16
CA GLN A 112 25.34 -30.17 14.62
C GLN A 112 26.72 -30.14 13.96
N MET A 113 27.05 -29.06 13.22
CA MET A 113 28.38 -28.87 12.65
C MET A 113 29.46 -28.87 13.74
N GLU A 114 29.27 -28.12 14.83
CA GLU A 114 30.18 -28.11 15.99
C GLU A 114 30.44 -29.53 16.52
N LYS A 115 29.39 -30.34 16.68
CA LYS A 115 29.52 -31.72 17.16
C LYS A 115 30.25 -32.64 16.18
N THR A 116 30.07 -32.42 14.88
CA THR A 116 30.71 -33.25 13.84
C THR A 116 32.13 -32.80 13.50
N VAL A 117 32.54 -31.60 13.91
CA VAL A 117 33.92 -31.13 13.82
C VAL A 117 34.66 -31.60 15.07
N GLU A 118 35.18 -32.82 15.02
CA GLU A 118 35.98 -33.41 16.09
C GLU A 118 37.38 -32.76 16.09
N ILE A 119 37.56 -31.71 16.89
CA ILE A 119 38.86 -31.08 17.03
C ILE A 119 39.71 -31.92 17.99
N ASN A 120 40.66 -32.70 17.45
CA ASN A 120 41.60 -33.49 18.23
C ASN A 120 42.70 -32.61 18.85
N GLU A 121 42.31 -31.79 19.83
CA GLU A 121 43.16 -30.73 20.41
C GLU A 121 43.95 -31.16 21.66
N GLY A 122 43.78 -32.39 22.14
CA GLY A 122 44.19 -32.72 23.51
C GLY A 122 45.65 -33.11 23.76
N ASN A 123 46.34 -33.77 22.84
CA ASN A 123 47.63 -34.43 23.18
C ASN A 123 48.80 -34.21 22.21
N LEU A 124 48.55 -33.73 20.99
CA LEU A 124 49.62 -33.50 20.00
C LEU A 124 50.14 -32.06 20.04
N PHE A 125 49.25 -31.07 20.00
CA PHE A 125 49.64 -29.65 19.97
C PHE A 125 50.33 -29.17 21.26
N LEU A 126 49.95 -29.72 22.42
CA LEU A 126 50.56 -29.32 23.70
C LEU A 126 52.05 -29.68 23.78
N LYS A 127 52.45 -30.80 23.16
CA LYS A 127 53.85 -31.26 23.10
C LYS A 127 54.70 -30.41 22.15
N ASP A 128 54.11 -29.92 21.07
CA ASP A 128 54.79 -28.99 20.15
C ASP A 128 55.06 -27.62 20.80
N PHE A 129 54.13 -27.11 21.62
CA PHE A 129 54.35 -25.90 22.41
C PHE A 129 55.42 -26.07 23.49
N GLU A 130 55.50 -27.24 24.12
CA GLU A 130 56.55 -27.56 25.08
C GLU A 130 57.94 -27.56 24.42
N MET A 131 58.08 -28.12 23.21
CA MET A 131 59.35 -28.08 22.47
C MET A 131 59.78 -26.65 22.11
N LEU A 132 58.85 -25.79 21.72
CA LEU A 132 59.13 -24.37 21.45
C LEU A 132 59.55 -23.58 22.72
N GLY A 133 59.03 -23.95 23.89
CA GLY A 133 59.39 -23.34 25.16
C GLY A 133 60.82 -23.63 25.62
N THR A 134 61.42 -24.74 25.17
CA THR A 134 62.78 -25.13 25.58
C THR A 134 63.91 -24.40 24.82
N VAL A 135 63.59 -23.61 23.78
CA VAL A 135 64.59 -22.91 22.94
C VAL A 135 64.91 -21.48 23.43
N THR A 136 64.15 -20.90 24.36
CA THR A 136 64.41 -19.52 24.84
C THR A 136 64.32 -19.42 26.35
N GLY A 137 65.27 -20.04 27.02
CA GLY A 137 65.50 -19.93 28.46
C GLY A 137 66.17 -18.63 28.91
N GLU A 138 66.45 -17.64 28.06
CA GLU A 138 67.26 -16.48 28.48
C GLU A 138 66.88 -15.13 27.82
N GLN A 139 65.62 -14.80 27.50
CA GLN A 139 65.26 -13.42 27.12
C GLN A 139 63.86 -13.04 27.59
N ASN A 140 63.67 -12.99 28.91
CA ASN A 140 62.51 -12.33 29.52
C ASN A 140 62.94 -10.97 30.08
N LEU A 141 62.06 -9.98 29.90
CA LEU A 141 62.02 -8.64 30.50
C LEU A 141 62.71 -7.53 29.68
N ASN A 142 61.92 -6.86 28.82
CA ASN A 142 61.67 -5.40 28.86
C ASN A 142 61.00 -4.93 27.57
N LEU A 143 59.73 -4.52 27.64
CA LEU A 143 59.28 -3.24 27.05
C LEU A 143 57.86 -2.92 27.55
N VAL A 144 57.79 -2.38 28.77
CA VAL A 144 56.66 -1.58 29.23
C VAL A 144 56.95 -0.13 28.80
N GLY A 145 55.97 0.49 28.14
CA GLY A 145 55.81 1.94 28.10
C GLY A 145 56.41 2.66 26.90
N GLU A 146 55.55 3.34 26.14
CA GLU A 146 55.70 4.70 25.54
C GLU A 146 54.80 4.80 24.31
N MET A 147 53.62 5.40 24.45
CA MET A 147 53.32 6.81 24.14
C MET A 147 53.21 7.11 22.63
N SER A 148 51.97 7.40 22.24
CA SER A 148 51.47 8.22 21.13
C SER A 148 52.34 8.47 19.89
N PRO A 149 51.86 8.13 18.67
CA PRO A 149 52.46 8.68 17.46
C PRO A 149 51.97 10.12 17.25
N SER A 150 52.80 11.07 17.66
CA SER A 150 52.81 12.43 17.11
C SER A 150 53.40 12.36 15.70
N HIS A 151 52.57 12.32 14.65
CA HIS A 151 53.02 12.68 13.32
C HIS A 151 51.88 13.28 12.49
N THR A 152 51.81 14.61 12.47
CA THR A 152 51.09 15.36 11.43
C THR A 152 51.92 15.41 10.16
N PRO A 153 51.28 15.16 9.00
CA PRO A 153 51.55 15.94 7.80
C PRO A 153 50.25 16.55 7.26
N GLU A 154 50.21 17.88 7.16
CA GLU A 154 49.24 18.67 6.38
C GLU A 154 49.30 18.33 4.86
N PRO A 155 48.40 18.83 3.98
CA PRO A 155 47.03 19.31 4.14
C PRO A 155 46.13 18.66 3.05
N LEU A 156 45.43 17.57 3.36
CA LEU A 156 44.33 17.12 2.51
C LEU A 156 43.09 17.89 2.93
N GLY A 157 42.65 18.79 2.06
CA GLY A 157 41.59 19.79 2.25
C GLY A 157 40.21 19.20 2.55
N PHE A 158 40.06 18.59 3.71
CA PHE A 158 38.77 18.38 4.35
C PHE A 158 38.65 19.47 5.39
N GLN A 159 37.85 20.50 5.09
CA GLN A 159 37.39 21.45 6.10
C GLN A 159 36.89 20.65 7.32
N LEU A 160 37.67 20.67 8.40
CA LEU A 160 37.34 20.12 9.71
C LEU A 160 36.33 21.06 10.40
N GLY A 161 35.12 21.12 9.85
CA GLY A 161 34.04 21.94 10.39
C GLY A 161 32.67 21.28 10.33
N GLY A 162 32.60 19.97 10.08
CA GLY A 162 31.34 19.22 9.92
C GLY A 162 31.40 17.87 10.62
N ASN A 163 30.22 17.34 10.95
CA ASN A 163 30.07 16.04 11.57
C ASN A 163 30.74 14.94 10.70
N PRO A 164 31.55 14.03 11.26
CA PRO A 164 32.19 12.94 10.50
C PRO A 164 31.17 12.07 9.74
N LEU A 165 29.95 11.91 10.23
CA LEU A 165 28.88 11.20 9.51
C LEU A 165 28.43 11.96 8.26
N GLU A 166 28.39 13.30 8.27
CA GLU A 166 28.03 14.10 7.09
C GLU A 166 29.10 13.99 6.01
N GLN A 167 30.38 13.99 6.40
CA GLN A 167 31.50 13.79 5.47
C GLN A 167 31.46 12.42 4.78
N LEU A 168 30.95 11.41 5.49
CA LEU A 168 30.76 10.05 4.97
C LEU A 168 29.42 9.86 4.25
N GLY A 169 28.56 10.89 4.19
CA GLY A 169 27.20 10.77 3.63
C GLY A 169 26.30 9.83 4.42
N LEU A 170 26.63 9.55 5.69
CA LEU A 170 25.93 8.65 6.61
C LEU A 170 25.02 9.38 7.59
N TYR A 171 24.97 10.71 7.52
CA TYR A 171 24.02 11.50 8.28
C TYR A 171 22.60 11.22 7.76
N MET A 172 21.74 10.70 8.65
CA MET A 172 20.30 10.69 8.44
C MET A 172 19.80 12.12 8.60
N LYS A 173 19.25 12.70 7.53
CA LYS A 173 18.37 13.87 7.67
C LYS A 173 17.20 13.41 8.53
N ASN A 174 16.92 14.17 9.59
CA ASN A 174 15.69 13.98 10.32
C ASN A 174 14.56 14.37 9.36
N ASP A 175 13.75 13.41 8.92
CA ASP A 175 12.49 13.66 8.22
C ASP A 175 11.36 14.06 9.22
N ASP A 176 11.71 14.32 10.48
CA ASP A 176 10.80 14.83 11.50
C ASP A 176 10.85 16.36 11.53
N GLU A 177 10.25 17.00 10.51
CA GLU A 177 9.57 18.28 10.71
C GLU A 177 8.08 18.00 10.56
N GLU A 178 7.39 18.16 11.69
CA GLU A 178 5.93 18.06 11.84
C GLU A 178 5.19 18.78 10.72
N ASP A 179 4.10 18.15 10.26
CA ASP A 179 2.98 18.81 9.58
C ASP A 179 2.43 19.92 10.51
N GLU A 180 3.05 21.10 10.51
CA GLU A 180 2.41 22.35 10.97
C GLU A 180 1.71 23.01 9.78
N GLU A 181 0.39 22.88 9.81
CA GLU A 181 -0.56 23.64 8.99
C GLU A 181 -0.41 25.14 9.28
N VAL A 182 0.29 25.90 8.43
CA VAL A 182 0.21 27.38 8.43
C VAL A 182 0.43 27.98 7.04
N GLU A 183 -0.70 28.37 6.45
CA GLU A 183 -0.95 29.74 5.98
C GLU A 183 0.02 30.30 4.91
N SER A 184 -0.16 29.85 3.66
CA SER A 184 0.30 30.61 2.50
C SER A 184 -0.63 31.80 2.26
N ALA A 185 -0.25 32.96 2.81
CA ALA A 185 -0.76 34.26 2.40
C ALA A 185 0.07 34.79 1.23
N ASP A 186 -0.55 34.87 0.05
CA ASP A 186 -0.14 35.78 -1.02
C ASP A 186 -1.42 36.35 -1.66
N GLU A 187 -1.71 37.62 -1.37
CA GLU A 187 -2.75 38.46 -1.97
C GLU A 187 -2.10 39.35 -3.06
N PRO A 188 -2.84 40.14 -3.87
CA PRO A 188 -3.93 39.78 -4.78
C PRO A 188 -3.64 40.35 -6.20
N THR A 189 -4.05 39.69 -7.29
CA THR A 189 -4.09 40.34 -8.61
C THR A 189 -5.33 39.99 -9.43
N VAL A 190 -6.28 40.93 -9.41
CA VAL A 190 -7.09 41.47 -10.53
C VAL A 190 -7.86 40.49 -11.44
N ASP A 191 -9.19 40.61 -11.33
CA ASP A 191 -10.28 40.44 -12.32
C ASP A 191 -9.92 40.00 -13.74
N VAL A 192 -10.72 39.06 -14.30
CA VAL A 192 -11.49 39.25 -15.54
C VAL A 192 -12.38 38.01 -15.84
N GLU A 193 -13.68 38.29 -15.84
CA GLU A 193 -14.70 37.83 -16.82
C GLU A 193 -15.52 36.55 -16.54
N GLU A 194 -16.81 36.84 -16.34
CA GLU A 194 -17.98 35.97 -16.45
C GLU A 194 -17.94 35.07 -17.69
N GLY A 195 -18.35 33.82 -17.52
CA GLY A 195 -18.66 32.92 -18.62
C GLY A 195 -19.84 32.03 -18.26
N GLU A 196 -21.04 32.60 -18.37
CA GLU A 196 -22.31 31.88 -18.48
C GLU A 196 -22.22 30.82 -19.58
N ILE A 197 -22.66 29.58 -19.29
CA ILE A 197 -22.75 28.52 -20.30
C ILE A 197 -24.18 27.95 -20.25
N ASP A 198 -24.88 28.13 -21.37
CA ASP A 198 -26.23 27.64 -21.71
C ASP A 198 -26.28 26.11 -21.86
#